data_AF-F9Q5U7-F1
#
_entry.id   AF-F9Q5U7-F1
#
_cell.length_a   1.000
_cell.length_b   1.000
_cell.length_c   1.000
_cell.angle_alpha   90.00
_cell.angle_beta   90.00
_cell.angle_gamma   90.00
#
_symmetry.space_group_name_H-M   'P 1'
#
loop_
_entity.id
_entity.type
_entity.pdbx_description
1 polymer ?
#
loop_
_entity_poly.entity_id
_entity_poly.type
_entity_poly.pdbx_seq_one_letter_code
_entity_poly.pdbx_strand_id
1 'polypeptide(L)'
;MKLTDAIIDVFSIDGDLSRHIKGFRPRDEQLEMAQVVAEAIESKSTVIVEAGTGTGKTFAYLAPVLLAGKKQLSPPVLKIYKINYLTVIYRLLRKH
;
A
#
# COMPACT_ATOMS: atom_id res chain seq x y z
N MET A 1 14.23 -13.43 0.10
CA MET A 1 13.65 -12.29 -0.64
C MET A 1 12.88 -11.42 0.34
N LYS A 2 13.14 -10.11 0.36
CA LYS A 2 12.41 -9.15 1.21
C LYS A 2 11.00 -8.97 0.63
N LEU A 3 10.03 -8.62 1.48
CA LEU A 3 8.65 -8.38 1.01
C LEU A 3 8.62 -7.22 -0.01
N THR A 4 9.47 -6.20 0.18
CA THR A 4 9.63 -5.07 -0.73
C THR A 4 10.09 -5.47 -2.14
N ASP A 5 10.98 -6.46 -2.27
CA ASP A 5 11.40 -6.98 -3.59
C ASP A 5 10.23 -7.63 -4.33
N ALA A 6 9.40 -8.39 -3.62
CA ALA A 6 8.21 -9.01 -4.18
C ALA A 6 7.18 -7.97 -4.65
N ILE A 7 7.08 -6.86 -3.90
CA ILE A 7 6.19 -5.76 -4.24
C ILE A 7 6.63 -5.06 -5.53
N ILE A 8 7.93 -4.85 -5.71
CA ILE A 8 8.45 -4.27 -6.97
C ILE A 8 8.05 -5.14 -8.16
N ASP A 9 8.18 -6.47 -8.05
CA ASP A 9 7.77 -7.38 -9.14
C ASP A 9 6.27 -7.28 -9.43
N VAL A 10 5.41 -7.29 -8.40
CA VAL A 10 3.94 -7.23 -8.55
C VAL A 10 3.47 -6.00 -9.33
N PHE A 11 4.08 -4.84 -9.08
CA PHE A 11 3.70 -3.56 -9.69
C PHE A 11 4.53 -3.20 -10.95
N SER A 12 5.50 -4.01 -11.34
CA SER A 12 6.31 -3.75 -12.54
C SER A 12 5.47 -3.81 -13.83
N ILE A 13 6.01 -3.22 -14.91
CA ILE A 13 5.33 -3.19 -16.21
C ILE A 13 5.03 -4.57 -16.79
N ASP A 14 5.87 -5.56 -16.46
CA ASP A 14 5.69 -6.95 -16.84
C ASP A 14 5.28 -7.84 -15.66
N GLY A 15 4.90 -7.22 -14.53
CA GLY A 15 4.63 -7.84 -13.25
C GLY A 15 3.29 -8.57 -13.12
N ASP A 16 3.03 -9.15 -11.95
CA ASP A 16 1.81 -9.94 -11.70
C ASP A 16 0.52 -9.18 -12.03
N LEU A 17 0.40 -7.91 -11.62
CA LEU A 17 -0.80 -7.12 -11.92
C LEU A 17 -0.92 -6.83 -13.41
N SER A 18 0.18 -6.48 -14.07
CA SER A 18 0.22 -6.20 -15.51
C SER A 18 -0.14 -7.45 -16.34
N ARG A 19 0.30 -8.64 -15.90
CA ARG A 19 0.01 -9.92 -16.57
C ARG A 19 -1.44 -10.37 -16.42
N HIS A 20 -2.08 -10.10 -15.28
CA HIS A 20 -3.40 -10.66 -14.96
C HIS A 20 -4.55 -9.65 -15.08
N ILE A 21 -4.27 -8.34 -15.12
CA ILE A 21 -5.29 -7.30 -15.19
C ILE A 21 -5.14 -6.58 -16.53
N LYS A 22 -6.05 -6.87 -17.46
CA LYS A 22 -6.06 -6.22 -18.78
C LYS A 22 -6.16 -4.70 -18.64
N GLY A 23 -5.21 -3.98 -19.23
CA GLY A 23 -5.17 -2.52 -19.19
C GLY A 23 -4.67 -1.93 -17.86
N PHE A 24 -4.17 -2.77 -16.94
CA PHE A 24 -3.41 -2.27 -15.80
C PHE A 24 -2.20 -1.48 -16.29
N ARG A 25 -1.99 -0.34 -15.64
CA ARG A 25 -0.82 0.51 -15.86
C ARG A 25 -0.19 0.75 -14.50
N PRO A 26 1.07 0.34 -14.30
CA PRO A 26 1.83 0.72 -13.14
C PRO A 26 1.77 2.22 -12.90
N ARG A 27 1.69 2.61 -11.64
CA ARG A 27 1.79 4.00 -11.19
C ARG A 27 2.72 4.04 -10.00
N ASP A 28 3.63 5.00 -10.00
CA ASP A 28 4.65 5.12 -8.97
C ASP A 28 4.01 5.27 -7.58
N GLU A 29 2.89 5.99 -7.47
CA GLU A 29 2.20 6.17 -6.19
C GLU A 29 1.60 4.86 -5.64
N GLN A 30 1.30 3.88 -6.50
CA GLN A 30 0.86 2.56 -6.04
C GLN A 30 2.03 1.75 -5.47
N LEU A 31 3.18 1.81 -6.14
CA LEU A 31 4.39 1.11 -5.70
C LEU A 31 4.90 1.68 -4.39
N GLU A 32 4.98 3.01 -4.26
CA GLU A 32 5.38 3.70 -3.03
C GLU A 32 4.49 3.32 -1.86
N MET A 33 3.16 3.38 -2.03
CA MET A 33 2.22 2.96 -0.98
C MET A 33 2.41 1.48 -0.62
N ALA A 34 2.59 0.61 -1.60
CA ALA A 34 2.74 -0.82 -1.37
C ALA A 34 4.03 -1.15 -0.60
N GLN A 35 5.12 -0.43 -0.88
CA GLN A 35 6.37 -0.54 -0.14
C GLN A 35 6.22 -0.06 1.31
N VAL A 36 5.61 1.11 1.53
CA VAL A 36 5.34 1.64 2.87
C VAL A 36 4.46 0.68 3.70
N VAL A 37 3.44 0.09 3.08
CA VAL A 37 2.60 -0.92 3.74
C VAL A 37 3.39 -2.21 4.01
N ALA A 38 4.21 -2.68 3.08
CA ALA A 38 5.07 -3.84 3.29
C ALA A 38 6.04 -3.65 4.46
N GLU A 39 6.68 -2.49 4.56
CA GLU A 39 7.57 -2.14 5.67
C GLU A 39 6.81 -2.09 7.00
N ALA A 40 5.60 -1.53 7.02
CA ALA A 40 4.76 -1.51 8.22
C ALA A 40 4.39 -2.93 8.69
N ILE A 41 4.10 -3.83 7.75
CA ILE A 41 3.83 -5.23 8.03
C ILE A 41 5.08 -5.94 8.59
N GLU A 42 6.24 -5.80 7.93
CA GLU A 42 7.49 -6.44 8.37
C GLU A 42 7.95 -5.91 9.75
N SER A 43 7.74 -4.62 10.03
CA SER A 43 8.06 -3.98 11.31
C SER A 43 6.99 -4.13 12.39
N LYS A 44 5.84 -4.75 12.07
CA LYS A 44 4.65 -4.84 12.95
C LYS A 44 4.21 -3.47 13.48
N SER A 45 4.36 -2.42 12.67
CA SER A 45 3.99 -1.05 13.00
C SER A 45 2.68 -0.65 12.33
N THR A 46 2.13 0.50 12.74
CA THR A 46 0.92 1.06 12.13
C THR A 46 1.32 2.20 11.21
N VAL A 47 0.80 2.19 9.98
CA VAL A 47 0.94 3.29 9.03
C VAL A 47 -0.41 3.90 8.68
N ILE A 48 -0.42 5.21 8.49
CA ILE A 48 -1.55 5.96 7.94
C ILE A 48 -1.08 6.48 6.59
N VAL A 49 -1.76 6.07 5.53
CA VAL A 49 -1.46 6.54 4.17
C VAL A 49 -2.64 7.34 3.66
N GLU A 50 -2.38 8.56 3.18
CA GLU A 50 -3.34 9.35 2.43
C GLU A 50 -3.14 9.10 0.93
N ALA A 51 -4.24 8.98 0.19
CA ALA A 51 -4.12 8.86 -1.26
C ALA A 51 -5.30 9.51 -1.98
N GLY A 52 -5.01 10.31 -3.01
CA GLY A 52 -6.00 11.01 -3.84
C GLY A 52 -6.84 10.09 -4.72
N THR A 53 -8.10 10.43 -5.04
CA THR A 53 -9.05 9.55 -5.76
C THR A 53 -8.53 9.00 -7.10
N GLY A 54 -8.95 7.79 -7.49
CA GLY A 54 -8.64 7.21 -8.80
C GLY A 54 -7.28 6.50 -8.96
N THR A 55 -6.41 6.51 -7.95
CA THR A 55 -5.04 5.93 -8.05
C THR A 55 -4.94 4.40 -7.90
N GLY A 56 -6.04 3.64 -7.83
CA GLY A 56 -5.99 2.17 -7.73
C GLY A 56 -5.38 1.63 -6.41
N LYS A 57 -5.68 2.29 -5.29
CA LYS A 57 -5.21 1.97 -3.92
C LYS A 57 -5.45 0.53 -3.48
N THR A 58 -6.48 -0.09 -4.03
CA THR A 58 -6.91 -1.44 -3.64
C THR A 58 -5.76 -2.43 -3.74
N PHE A 59 -5.00 -2.42 -4.84
CA PHE A 59 -3.86 -3.31 -4.98
C PHE A 59 -2.68 -2.90 -4.10
N ALA A 60 -2.45 -1.60 -3.92
CA ALA A 60 -1.32 -1.09 -3.14
C ALA A 60 -1.35 -1.53 -1.67
N TYR A 61 -2.52 -1.68 -1.04
CA TYR A 61 -2.58 -2.28 0.30
C TYR A 61 -2.83 -3.79 0.29
N LEU A 62 -3.52 -4.36 -0.72
CA LEU A 62 -3.81 -5.80 -0.74
C LEU A 62 -2.59 -6.64 -1.11
N ALA A 63 -1.79 -6.22 -2.09
CA ALA A 63 -0.60 -6.96 -2.52
C ALA A 63 0.36 -7.28 -1.35
N PRO A 64 0.79 -6.30 -0.53
CA PRO A 64 1.67 -6.59 0.59
C PRO A 64 1.02 -7.47 1.67
N VAL A 65 -0.29 -7.33 1.92
CA VAL A 65 -1.01 -8.20 2.87
C VAL A 65 -1.07 -9.64 2.37
N LEU A 66 -1.40 -9.85 1.09
CA LEU A 66 -1.50 -11.19 0.50
C LEU A 66 -0.13 -11.87 0.44
N LEU A 67 0.91 -11.14 0.07
CA LEU A 67 2.29 -11.65 0.05
C LEU A 67 2.82 -11.96 1.45
N ALA A 68 2.48 -11.12 2.45
CA ALA A 68 2.83 -11.39 3.84
C ALA A 68 2.04 -12.57 4.43
N GLY A 69 0.76 -12.71 4.10
CA GLY A 69 -0.09 -13.83 4.53
C GLY A 69 0.30 -15.18 3.92
N LYS A 70 0.87 -15.19 2.69
CA LYS A 70 1.56 -16.39 2.18
C LYS A 70 2.78 -16.80 3.03
N LYS A 71 3.30 -15.88 3.85
CA LYS A 71 4.49 -16.06 4.70
C LYS A 71 4.14 -16.20 6.20
N GLN A 72 2.93 -15.85 6.64
CA GLN A 72 2.47 -15.89 8.05
C GLN A 72 1.05 -16.44 8.19
N LEU A 73 0.81 -17.23 9.25
CA LEU A 73 -0.47 -17.86 9.57
C LEU A 73 -1.57 -16.88 10.05
N SER A 74 -1.26 -15.60 10.25
CA SER A 74 -2.21 -14.57 10.72
C SER A 74 -2.04 -13.25 9.93
N PRO A 75 -3.13 -12.64 9.42
CA PRO A 75 -3.04 -11.40 8.64
C PRO A 75 -2.74 -10.18 9.54
N PRO A 76 -1.89 -9.23 9.11
CA PRO A 76 -1.61 -8.00 9.84
C PRO A 76 -2.83 -7.08 9.88
N VAL A 77 -3.09 -6.45 11.03
CA VAL A 77 -4.17 -5.47 11.19
C VAL A 77 -3.71 -4.11 10.64
N LEU A 78 -4.19 -3.75 9.45
CA LEU A 78 -3.97 -2.43 8.85
C LEU A 78 -5.16 -1.52 9.14
N LYS A 79 -4.91 -0.33 9.68
CA LYS A 79 -5.93 0.74 9.81
C LYS A 79 -5.71 1.79 8.73
N ILE A 80 -6.48 1.70 7.65
CA ILE A 80 -6.43 2.65 6.54
C ILE A 80 -7.52 3.69 6.75
N TYR A 81 -7.14 4.97 6.84
CA TYR A 81 -8.08 6.08 6.95
C TYR A 81 -8.19 6.80 5.61
N LYS A 82 -9.41 6.90 5.07
CA LYS A 82 -9.71 7.80 3.95
C LYS A 82 -9.78 9.23 4.50
N ILE A 83 -8.73 10.01 4.30
CA ILE A 83 -8.74 11.43 4.63
C ILE A 83 -9.05 12.22 3.35
N ASN A 84 -10.08 13.06 3.41
CA ASN A 84 -10.33 14.11 2.43
C ASN A 84 -9.56 15.36 2.87
N TYR A 85 -9.13 16.19 1.91
CA TYR A 85 -8.36 17.44 2.07
C TYR A 85 -8.77 18.35 3.26
N LEU A 86 -10.01 18.25 3.76
CA LEU A 86 -10.52 19.00 4.91
C LEU A 86 -9.99 18.58 6.29
N THR A 87 -9.52 17.33 6.50
CA THR A 87 -9.03 16.90 7.83
C THR A 87 -7.58 17.32 8.11
N VAL A 88 -6.81 17.69 7.07
CA VAL A 88 -5.39 18.10 7.20
C VAL A 88 -5.25 19.41 7.98
N ILE A 89 -6.19 20.34 7.87
CA ILE A 89 -6.16 21.59 8.63
C ILE A 89 -6.32 21.34 10.14
N TYR A 90 -7.20 20.41 10.54
CA TYR A 90 -7.48 20.18 11.96
C TYR A 90 -6.33 19.52 12.73
N ARG A 91 -5.46 18.75 12.04
CA ARG A 91 -4.33 18.08 12.70
C ARG A 91 -3.06 18.94 12.77
N LEU A 92 -2.93 19.96 11.92
CA LEU A 92 -1.86 20.96 12.01
C LEU A 92 -2.14 22.04 13.07
N LEU A 93 -3.40 22.27 13.46
CA LEU A 93 -3.78 23.25 14.49
C LEU A 93 -3.74 22.73 15.95
N ARG A 94 -3.39 21.45 16.18
CA ARG A 94 -3.20 20.88 17.53
C ARG A 94 -1.74 20.58 17.88
N LYS A 95 -0.79 21.13 17.13
CA LYS A 95 0.58 21.33 17.62
C LYS A 95 0.72 22.78 18.08
N HIS A 96 -0.04 23.17 19.10
CA HIS A 96 0.26 24.13 20.16
C HIS A 96 -0.85 24.04 21.21
#